data_AF-F3FBT6-F1
#
_entry.id   AF-F3FBT6-F1
#
_cell.length_a   1.000
_cell.length_b   1.000
_cell.length_c   1.000
_cell.angle_alpha   90.00
_cell.angle_beta   90.00
_cell.angle_gamma   90.00
#
_symmetry.space_group_name_H-M   'P 1'
#
loop_
_entity.id
_entity.type
_entity.pdbx_description
1 polymer ?
#
loop_
_entity_poly.entity_id
_entity_poly.type
_entity_poly.pdbx_seq_one_letter_code
_entity_poly.pdbx_strand_id
1 'polypeptide(L)'
;MSLLVNPIPRRQLIRRGLGLLGDSFSGNCHTIAATAFGTEAYGYAGWIAARTGLFPNYLDNQGKLGDHTGQFLARLPACIASSTADLWLLLSRTNDSTTAGMSLADTKANVMKIVTAFLNTPGKYLIVGTGTPRFASRAL
;
A
#
# COMPACT_ATOMS: atom_id res chain seq x y z
N MET A 1 -31.84 20.22 -28.47
CA MET A 1 -31.06 18.97 -28.33
C MET A 1 -29.71 19.32 -27.72
N SER A 2 -29.49 19.00 -26.45
CA SER A 2 -28.18 19.16 -25.80
C SER A 2 -27.38 17.89 -26.06
N LEU A 3 -26.29 18.01 -26.83
CA LEU A 3 -25.29 16.96 -26.97
C LEU A 3 -24.52 16.89 -25.64
N LEU A 4 -24.97 16.01 -24.75
CA LEU A 4 -24.16 15.53 -23.63
C LEU A 4 -23.00 14.72 -24.22
N VAL A 5 -21.93 15.43 -24.58
CA VAL A 5 -20.63 14.83 -24.86
C VAL A 5 -20.15 14.29 -23.53
N ASN A 6 -20.32 12.99 -23.29
CA ASN A 6 -19.60 12.29 -22.24
C ASN A 6 -18.10 12.55 -22.50
N PRO A 7 -17.39 13.29 -21.64
CA PRO A 7 -15.97 13.49 -21.84
C PRO A 7 -15.32 12.11 -21.83
N ILE A 8 -14.69 11.74 -22.95
CA ILE A 8 -13.84 10.56 -23.03
C ILE A 8 -12.86 10.69 -21.85
N PRO A 9 -12.75 9.69 -20.95
CA PRO A 9 -11.82 9.74 -19.84
C PRO A 9 -10.43 10.01 -20.41
N ARG A 10 -9.94 11.25 -20.28
CA ARG A 10 -8.57 11.55 -20.65
C ARG A 10 -7.70 10.72 -19.72
N ARG A 11 -6.79 9.93 -20.29
CA ARG A 11 -5.75 9.23 -19.53
C ARG A 11 -5.00 10.28 -18.72
N GLN A 12 -5.32 10.38 -17.44
CA GLN A 12 -4.66 11.31 -16.55
C GLN A 12 -3.24 10.78 -16.35
N LEU A 13 -2.24 11.65 -16.53
CA LEU A 13 -0.86 11.27 -16.26
C LEU A 13 -0.74 10.97 -14.77
N ILE A 14 -0.39 9.72 -14.45
CA ILE A 14 -0.11 9.28 -13.09
C ILE A 14 1.14 10.03 -12.64
N ARG A 15 1.06 10.82 -11.55
CA ARG A 15 2.27 11.39 -10.95
C ARG A 15 3.08 10.21 -10.43
N ARG A 16 4.37 10.19 -10.74
CA ARG A 16 5.29 9.10 -10.44
C ARG A 16 5.64 8.96 -8.94
N GLY A 17 4.71 9.30 -8.04
CA GLY A 17 4.89 9.07 -6.61
C GLY A 17 4.35 7.71 -6.20
N LEU A 18 5.19 6.97 -5.48
CA LEU A 18 4.87 5.67 -4.90
C LEU A 18 4.52 5.86 -3.41
N GLY A 19 3.46 5.21 -2.95
CA GLY A 19 3.11 5.08 -1.54
C GLY A 19 3.10 3.62 -1.13
N LEU A 20 3.39 3.35 0.14
CA LEU A 20 3.38 2.02 0.72
C LEU A 20 2.34 1.97 1.85
N LEU A 21 1.52 0.93 1.87
CA LEU A 21 0.62 0.64 2.98
C LEU A 21 0.81 -0.82 3.38
N GLY A 22 0.97 -1.10 4.67
CA GLY A 22 1.08 -2.48 5.11
C GLY A 22 1.67 -2.65 6.49
N ASP A 23 2.22 -3.84 6.68
CA ASP A 23 2.87 -4.27 7.91
C ASP A 23 4.37 -3.92 7.91
N SER A 24 5.19 -4.70 8.63
CA SER A 24 6.65 -4.59 8.67
C SER A 24 7.33 -4.66 7.31
N PHE A 25 6.78 -5.43 6.35
CA PHE A 25 7.36 -5.57 5.01
C PHE A 25 7.35 -4.23 4.31
N SER A 26 6.21 -3.53 4.30
CA SER A 26 6.07 -2.16 3.79
C SER A 26 6.68 -1.11 4.70
N GLY A 27 6.82 -1.44 5.98
CA GLY A 27 7.53 -0.61 6.96
C GLY A 27 8.99 -0.41 6.58
N ASN A 28 9.68 -1.35 5.92
CA ASN A 28 11.03 -1.14 5.35
C ASN A 28 12.07 -0.48 6.31
N CYS A 29 11.96 -0.69 7.63
CA CYS A 29 12.72 0.02 8.67
C CYS A 29 12.44 1.55 8.80
N HIS A 30 11.48 2.08 8.04
CA HIS A 30 10.94 3.45 8.11
C HIS A 30 10.60 3.90 9.52
N THR A 31 9.95 3.02 10.28
CA THR A 31 9.49 3.31 11.64
C THR A 31 10.56 3.07 12.70
N ILE A 32 11.74 2.55 12.31
CA ILE A 32 12.77 2.08 13.23
C ILE A 32 14.05 2.91 13.12
N ALA A 33 14.41 3.43 11.94
CA ALA A 33 15.56 4.31 11.75
C ALA A 33 15.40 5.27 10.55
N ALA A 34 15.33 6.58 10.81
CA ALA A 34 15.22 7.61 9.77
C ALA A 34 16.41 7.60 8.78
N THR A 35 17.59 7.14 9.23
CA THR A 35 18.81 7.04 8.42
C THR A 35 18.77 5.91 7.39
N ALA A 36 17.85 4.95 7.51
CA ALA A 36 17.68 3.90 6.52
C ALA A 36 16.91 4.39 5.28
N PHE A 37 16.12 5.47 5.40
CA PHE A 37 15.36 6.03 4.30
C PHE A 37 16.28 6.51 3.16
N GLY A 38 15.92 6.19 1.92
CA GLY A 38 16.69 6.55 0.73
C GLY A 38 17.85 5.63 0.39
N THR A 39 18.08 4.57 1.17
CA THR A 39 19.19 3.63 0.98
C THR A 39 18.71 2.25 0.54
N GLU A 40 19.62 1.40 0.05
CA GLU A 40 19.33 -0.02 -0.25
C GLU A 40 18.93 -0.82 1.00
N ALA A 41 19.30 -0.35 2.19
CA ALA A 41 18.88 -0.94 3.46
C ALA A 41 17.37 -0.71 3.75
N TYR A 42 16.69 0.10 2.94
CA TYR A 42 15.26 0.39 3.03
C TYR A 42 14.38 -0.71 2.39
N GLY A 43 14.73 -1.98 2.65
CA GLY A 43 14.00 -3.16 2.16
C GLY A 43 13.73 -3.15 0.65
N TYR A 44 12.59 -3.72 0.25
CA TYR A 44 12.22 -3.78 -1.18
C TYR A 44 11.98 -2.39 -1.81
N ALA A 45 11.66 -1.37 -1.02
CA ALA A 45 11.40 -0.02 -1.51
C ALA A 45 12.67 0.65 -2.01
N GLY A 46 13.81 0.40 -1.34
CA GLY A 46 15.14 0.76 -1.85
C GLY A 46 15.42 0.09 -3.20
N TRP A 47 15.08 -1.20 -3.36
CA TRP A 47 15.23 -1.92 -4.63
C TRP A 47 14.32 -1.38 -5.75
N ILE A 48 13.06 -1.02 -5.44
CA ILE A 48 12.17 -0.39 -6.41
C ILE A 48 12.78 0.93 -6.89
N ALA A 49 13.30 1.77 -6.00
CA ALA A 49 13.97 3.00 -6.40
C ALA A 49 15.21 2.74 -7.25
N ALA A 50 16.09 1.82 -6.85
CA ALA A 50 17.29 1.50 -7.60
C ALA A 50 16.97 1.02 -9.03
N ARG A 51 15.83 0.33 -9.23
CA ARG A 51 15.43 -0.22 -10.54
C ARG A 51 14.58 0.72 -11.39
N THR A 52 13.78 1.57 -10.77
CA THR A 52 12.74 2.35 -11.47
C THR A 52 12.90 3.86 -11.33
N GLY A 53 13.75 4.32 -10.42
CA GLY A 53 13.83 5.72 -10.00
C GLY A 53 12.62 6.18 -9.17
N LEU A 54 11.66 5.29 -8.89
CA LEU A 54 10.48 5.60 -8.08
C LEU A 54 10.79 5.28 -6.62
N PHE A 55 10.99 6.31 -5.81
CA PHE A 55 11.12 6.16 -4.36
C PHE A 55 9.88 6.67 -3.65
N PRO A 56 9.30 5.92 -2.70
CA PRO A 56 8.19 6.44 -1.94
C PRO A 56 8.65 7.63 -1.10
N ASN A 57 7.85 8.69 -1.09
CA ASN A 57 8.07 9.78 -0.15
C ASN A 57 8.01 9.21 1.27
N TYR A 58 8.82 9.76 2.18
CA TYR A 58 8.80 9.40 3.60
C TYR A 58 7.38 9.46 4.17
N LEU A 59 6.65 10.54 3.84
CA LEU A 59 5.25 10.73 4.27
C LEU A 59 4.27 9.71 3.66
N ASP A 60 4.64 9.11 2.53
CA ASP A 60 3.82 8.13 1.83
C ASP A 60 4.19 6.68 2.18
N ASN A 61 5.09 6.45 3.14
CA ASN A 61 5.27 5.13 3.74
C ASN A 61 4.42 4.97 5.01
N GLN A 62 3.24 4.38 4.83
CA GLN A 62 2.27 4.04 5.86
C GLN A 62 2.42 2.57 6.35
N GLY A 63 3.60 1.97 6.18
CA GLY A 63 3.94 0.65 6.72
C GLY A 63 4.28 0.70 8.22
N LYS A 64 3.78 -0.27 9.01
CA LYS A 64 4.06 -0.34 10.45
C LYS A 64 4.34 -1.77 10.91
N LEU A 65 5.42 -1.93 11.67
CA LEU A 65 5.82 -3.22 12.25
C LEU A 65 4.70 -3.82 13.12
N GLY A 66 4.41 -5.10 12.90
CA GLY A 66 3.45 -5.87 13.70
C GLY A 66 1.98 -5.69 13.31
N ASP A 67 1.66 -4.77 12.40
CA ASP A 67 0.27 -4.51 12.07
C ASP A 67 -0.37 -5.65 11.26
N HIS A 68 -1.65 -5.93 11.54
CA HIS A 68 -2.53 -6.76 10.71
C HIS A 68 -3.47 -5.88 9.85
N THR A 69 -4.18 -6.47 8.87
CA THR A 69 -4.98 -5.67 7.90
C THR A 69 -6.04 -4.77 8.51
N GLY A 70 -6.58 -5.12 9.68
CA GLY A 70 -7.55 -4.28 10.40
C GLY A 70 -6.94 -2.96 10.88
N GLN A 71 -5.66 -2.95 11.23
CA GLN A 71 -4.94 -1.77 11.72
C GLN A 71 -4.49 -0.84 10.60
N PHE A 72 -4.44 -1.32 9.35
CA PHE A 72 -4.11 -0.49 8.21
C PHE A 72 -5.17 0.58 7.94
N LEU A 73 -6.44 0.27 8.26
CA LEU A 73 -7.58 1.13 7.97
C LEU A 73 -7.47 2.52 8.63
N ALA A 74 -6.80 2.61 9.78
CA ALA A 74 -6.55 3.89 10.45
C ALA A 74 -5.63 4.82 9.64
N ARG A 75 -4.78 4.28 8.76
CA ARG A 75 -3.84 5.04 7.91
C ARG A 75 -4.32 5.19 6.46
N LEU A 76 -5.38 4.49 6.07
CA LEU A 76 -5.98 4.59 4.74
C LEU A 76 -6.34 6.03 4.34
N PRO A 77 -6.89 6.89 5.22
CA PRO A 77 -7.18 8.28 4.86
C PRO A 77 -5.95 9.06 4.40
N ALA A 78 -4.79 8.86 5.05
CA ALA A 78 -3.53 9.52 4.66
C ALA A 78 -3.07 9.05 3.26
N CYS A 79 -3.31 7.78 2.92
CA CYS A 79 -2.95 7.25 1.61
C CYS A 79 -3.77 7.91 0.49
N ILE A 80 -5.08 8.01 0.70
CA ILE A 80 -6.04 8.57 -0.25
C ILE A 80 -5.83 10.08 -0.42
N ALA A 81 -5.55 10.78 0.68
CA ALA A 81 -5.33 12.23 0.69
C ALA A 81 -3.93 12.66 0.22
N SER A 82 -3.02 11.73 -0.02
CA SER A 82 -1.65 12.05 -0.43
C SER A 82 -1.64 12.91 -1.69
N SER A 83 -0.92 14.03 -1.65
CA SER A 83 -0.72 14.91 -2.81
C SER A 83 0.47 14.48 -3.67
N THR A 84 1.31 13.58 -3.15
CA THR A 84 2.59 13.18 -3.73
C THR A 84 2.56 11.79 -4.35
N ALA A 85 1.81 10.84 -3.78
CA ALA A 85 1.72 9.47 -4.30
C ALA A 85 0.36 9.16 -4.94
N ASP A 86 0.38 8.81 -6.23
CA ASP A 86 -0.80 8.33 -6.96
C ASP A 86 -0.83 6.80 -7.05
N LEU A 87 0.33 6.14 -7.01
CA LEU A 87 0.45 4.68 -7.04
C LEU A 87 0.75 4.16 -5.63
N TRP A 88 -0.06 3.23 -5.14
CA TRP A 88 0.07 2.66 -3.81
C TRP A 88 0.30 1.16 -3.88
N LEU A 89 1.25 0.66 -3.10
CA LEU A 89 1.50 -0.77 -2.94
C LEU A 89 1.02 -1.22 -1.56
N LEU A 90 0.04 -2.12 -1.55
CA LEU A 90 -0.42 -2.82 -0.37
C LEU A 90 0.27 -4.19 -0.31
N LEU A 91 1.13 -4.38 0.70
CA LEU A 91 1.65 -5.71 1.05
C LEU A 91 1.10 -6.12 2.40
N SER A 92 0.50 -7.30 2.44
CA SER A 92 -0.07 -7.86 3.66
C SER A 92 -0.15 -9.36 3.59
N ARG A 93 -0.17 -9.99 4.77
CA ARG A 93 -0.78 -11.30 5.12
C ARG A 93 -0.12 -11.87 6.37
N THR A 94 1.12 -11.47 6.68
CA THR A 94 1.98 -12.21 7.63
C THR A 94 1.47 -12.14 9.06
N ASN A 95 0.98 -10.98 9.50
CA ASN A 95 0.50 -10.82 10.87
C ASN A 95 -0.95 -11.27 11.03
N ASP A 96 -1.78 -11.16 10.00
CA ASP A 96 -3.15 -11.67 10.01
C ASP A 96 -3.20 -13.17 10.38
N SER A 97 -2.29 -13.99 9.86
CA SER A 97 -2.27 -15.44 10.14
C SER A 97 -1.76 -15.81 11.54
N THR A 98 -1.20 -14.85 12.27
CA THR A 98 -0.68 -15.05 13.64
C THR A 98 -1.42 -14.23 14.69
N THR A 99 -2.38 -13.40 14.26
CA THR A 99 -3.21 -12.57 15.15
C THR A 99 -4.36 -13.40 15.69
N ALA A 100 -4.43 -13.54 17.02
CA ALA A 100 -5.50 -14.26 17.68
C ALA A 100 -6.88 -13.66 17.33
N GLY A 101 -7.83 -14.51 16.95
CA GLY A 101 -9.19 -14.10 16.60
C GLY A 101 -9.34 -13.53 15.18
N MET A 102 -8.27 -13.44 14.39
CA MET A 102 -8.36 -12.97 13.00
C MET A 102 -8.64 -14.14 12.05
N SER A 103 -9.76 -14.07 11.33
CA SER A 103 -10.12 -15.06 10.31
C SER A 103 -9.74 -14.61 8.90
N LEU A 104 -9.74 -15.56 7.96
CA LEU A 104 -9.60 -15.25 6.53
C LEU A 104 -10.71 -14.31 6.03
N ALA A 105 -11.93 -14.44 6.58
CA ALA A 105 -13.05 -13.57 6.22
C ALA A 105 -12.77 -12.12 6.67
N ASP A 106 -12.18 -11.93 7.84
CA ASP A 106 -11.80 -10.60 8.35
C ASP A 106 -10.71 -9.97 7.48
N THR A 107 -9.66 -10.75 7.14
CA THR A 107 -8.62 -10.30 6.22
C THR A 107 -9.20 -9.87 4.87
N LYS A 108 -10.08 -10.69 4.28
CA LYS A 108 -10.75 -10.36 3.02
C LYS A 108 -11.58 -9.08 3.15
N ALA A 109 -12.39 -8.96 4.21
CA ALA A 109 -13.21 -7.78 4.43
C ALA A 109 -12.36 -6.50 4.56
N ASN A 110 -11.24 -6.56 5.29
CA ASN A 110 -10.35 -5.41 5.47
C ASN A 110 -9.64 -5.02 4.16
N VAL A 111 -9.11 -6.00 3.42
CA VAL A 111 -8.49 -5.73 2.11
C VAL A 111 -9.51 -5.15 1.13
N MET A 112 -10.74 -5.68 1.10
CA MET A 112 -11.78 -5.16 0.23
C MET A 112 -12.18 -3.73 0.58
N LYS A 113 -12.23 -3.35 1.86
CA LYS A 113 -12.43 -1.95 2.26
C LYS A 113 -11.36 -1.03 1.69
N ILE A 114 -10.09 -1.45 1.71
CA ILE A 114 -8.97 -0.70 1.13
C ILE A 114 -9.14 -0.60 -0.39
N VAL A 115 -9.37 -1.73 -1.07
CA VAL A 115 -9.57 -1.78 -2.53
C VAL A 115 -10.71 -0.86 -2.96
N THR A 116 -11.87 -0.95 -2.30
CA THR A 116 -13.03 -0.10 -2.59
C THR A 116 -12.71 1.38 -2.39
N ALA A 117 -11.96 1.74 -1.36
CA ALA A 117 -11.60 3.14 -1.13
C ALA A 117 -10.71 3.71 -2.25
N PHE A 118 -9.76 2.93 -2.75
CA PHE A 118 -8.94 3.31 -3.91
C PHE A 118 -9.74 3.37 -5.22
N LEU A 119 -10.63 2.40 -5.46
CA LEU A 119 -11.52 2.42 -6.63
C LEU A 119 -12.44 3.65 -6.64
N ASN A 120 -12.84 4.13 -5.46
CA ASN A 120 -13.68 5.31 -5.30
C ASN A 120 -12.89 6.64 -5.28
N THR A 121 -11.56 6.60 -5.42
CA THR A 121 -10.72 7.81 -5.41
C THR A 121 -10.06 8.02 -6.78
N PRO A 122 -10.60 8.92 -7.62
CA PRO A 122 -10.01 9.22 -8.92
C PRO A 122 -8.54 9.63 -8.83
N GLY A 123 -7.71 9.07 -9.73
CA GLY A 123 -6.28 9.37 -9.79
C GLY A 123 -5.42 8.60 -8.78
N LYS A 124 -6.02 7.78 -7.90
CA LYS A 124 -5.29 6.86 -7.03
C LYS A 124 -5.38 5.44 -7.54
N TYR A 125 -4.26 4.73 -7.48
CA TYR A 125 -4.11 3.37 -7.98
C TYR A 125 -3.55 2.49 -6.88
N LEU A 126 -4.09 1.27 -6.75
CA LEU A 126 -3.66 0.30 -5.76
C LEU A 126 -3.13 -0.96 -6.44
N ILE A 127 -1.90 -1.33 -6.11
CA ILE A 127 -1.33 -2.65 -6.38
C ILE A 127 -1.46 -3.45 -5.10
N VAL A 128 -2.15 -4.58 -5.17
CA VAL A 128 -2.25 -5.52 -4.05
C VAL A 128 -1.24 -6.63 -4.28
N GLY A 129 -0.15 -6.63 -3.52
CA GLY A 129 0.81 -7.71 -3.53
C GLY A 129 0.35 -8.85 -2.63
N THR A 130 0.42 -10.07 -3.14
CA THR A 130 0.20 -11.26 -2.33
C THR A 130 1.44 -11.46 -1.46
N GLY A 131 1.35 -11.19 -0.16
CA GLY A 131 2.45 -11.50 0.75
C GLY A 131 2.77 -12.99 0.64
N THR A 132 3.99 -13.36 0.26
CA THR A 132 4.45 -14.73 0.37
C THR A 132 4.53 -15.06 1.86
N PRO A 133 3.78 -16.07 2.34
CA PRO A 133 3.74 -16.37 3.76
C PRO A 133 5.14 -16.75 4.23
N ARG A 134 5.60 -16.08 5.30
CA ARG A 134 6.95 -16.19 5.85
C ARG A 134 7.27 -17.57 6.47
N PHE A 135 6.40 -18.57 6.29
CA PHE A 135 6.45 -19.87 6.99
C PHE A 135 5.87 -21.05 6.19
N ALA A 136 6.12 -21.15 4.89
CA ALA A 136 5.79 -22.32 4.07
C ALA A 136 4.39 -22.90 4.36
N SER A 137 4.30 -24.07 5.02
CA SER A 137 3.07 -24.80 5.40
C SER A 137 2.03 -24.03 6.24
N ARG A 138 2.34 -22.82 6.74
CA ARG A 138 1.36 -21.92 7.40
C ARG A 138 0.77 -20.87 6.46
N ALA A 139 1.06 -20.99 5.16
CA ALA A 139 0.23 -20.44 4.12
C ALA A 139 -1.12 -21.15 4.17
N LEU A 140 -2.20 -20.43 4.46
CA LEU A 140 -3.56 -20.94 4.21
C LEU A 140 -3.65 -21.53 2.79
#